data_AF-A0AAV9EK06-F1
#
_entry.id   AF-A0AAV9EK06-F1
#
_cell.length_a   1.000
_cell.length_b   1.000
_cell.length_c   1.000
_cell.angle_alpha   90.00
_cell.angle_beta   90.00
_cell.angle_gamma   90.00
#
_symmetry.space_group_name_H-M   'P 1'
#
loop_
_entity.id
_entity.type
_entity.pdbx_description
1 polymer ?
#
loop_
_entity_poly.entity_id
_entity_poly.type
_entity_poly.pdbx_seq_one_letter_code
_entity_poly.pdbx_strand_id
1 'polypeptide(L)'
;MQRRIRGTTMKSIWSSWGRHLGKPYTLQTNVYVLGSGDGRIIGRELKFHLWFDPTDDFHHYAIFWSPNELIFFVDDVPIRRYPRKSPTTFPLRPMWVYGSIWDASPWATENGKYKADYRYQPFVARYTKFIIGGCSAYSPANCRPVPMSPSGSGGLSPQQMAAMQWAQRNYKVYDYCGDPTRDLSLTPECRL
;
A
#
# COMPACT_ATOMS: atom_id res chain seq x y z
N MET A 1 19.42 4.77 -0.61
CA MET A 1 18.78 3.45 -0.84
C MET A 1 17.48 3.69 -1.59
N GLN A 2 17.32 3.14 -2.80
CA GLN A 2 16.07 3.22 -3.57
C GLN A 2 15.68 1.79 -3.92
N ARG A 3 14.48 1.35 -3.55
CA ARG A 3 13.98 0.04 -3.92
C ARG A 3 12.68 0.22 -4.66
N ARG A 4 12.62 -0.29 -5.88
CA ARG A 4 11.36 -0.61 -6.54
C ARG A 4 11.06 -2.06 -6.24
N ILE A 5 10.19 -2.30 -5.29
CA ILE A 5 9.60 -3.61 -5.10
C ILE A 5 8.47 -3.70 -6.11
N ARG A 6 8.75 -4.29 -7.28
CA ARG A 6 7.71 -4.67 -8.25
C ARG A 6 7.25 -6.07 -7.89
N GLY A 7 6.52 -6.23 -6.80
CA GLY A 7 6.21 -7.57 -6.37
C GLY A 7 5.26 -7.63 -5.21
N THR A 8 3.99 -7.76 -5.55
CA THR A 8 3.12 -8.74 -4.95
C THR A 8 2.18 -9.13 -6.06
N THR A 9 2.25 -10.35 -6.58
CA THR A 9 1.03 -10.85 -7.20
C THR A 9 0.17 -11.34 -6.05
N MET A 10 -0.79 -10.54 -5.56
CA MET A 10 -1.53 -10.88 -4.35
C MET A 10 -2.88 -11.46 -4.76
N LYS A 11 -3.02 -12.78 -4.62
CA LYS A 11 -4.35 -13.37 -4.43
C LYS A 11 -4.66 -13.25 -2.95
N SER A 12 -5.27 -12.15 -2.53
CA SER A 12 -5.74 -11.98 -1.16
C SER A 12 -7.05 -12.74 -1.01
N ILE A 13 -7.01 -13.92 -0.39
CA ILE A 13 -8.23 -14.60 0.04
C ILE A 13 -8.53 -14.13 1.46
N TRP A 14 -9.63 -13.38 1.60
CA TRP A 14 -10.34 -13.21 2.86
C TRP A 14 -11.66 -13.96 2.68
N SER A 15 -11.72 -15.18 3.19
CA SER A 15 -13.00 -15.86 3.40
C SER A 15 -13.32 -15.86 4.89
N SER A 16 -13.48 -14.67 5.49
CA SER A 16 -14.67 -14.58 6.34
C SER A 16 -15.82 -14.67 5.34
N TRP A 17 -16.70 -15.64 5.51
CA TRP A 17 -17.82 -15.96 4.62
C TRP A 17 -17.56 -16.98 3.50
N GLY A 18 -18.17 -18.15 3.67
CA GLY A 18 -19.14 -18.55 2.65
C GLY A 18 -20.15 -17.41 2.49
N ARG A 19 -19.95 -16.55 1.49
CA ARG A 19 -20.97 -15.60 0.99
C ARG A 19 -21.76 -14.80 2.05
N HIS A 20 -21.17 -13.74 2.58
CA HIS A 20 -21.89 -12.47 2.67
C HIS A 20 -21.79 -11.84 1.28
N LEU A 21 -22.62 -12.36 0.37
CA LEU A 21 -22.69 -12.02 -1.05
C LEU A 21 -22.62 -10.50 -1.26
N GLY A 22 -21.52 -10.02 -1.87
CA GLY A 22 -21.49 -8.73 -2.57
C GLY A 22 -20.67 -7.61 -1.96
N LYS A 23 -19.97 -7.77 -0.82
CA LYS A 23 -19.07 -6.72 -0.33
C LYS A 23 -17.68 -6.82 -0.97
N PRO A 24 -17.17 -5.74 -1.58
CA PRO A 24 -15.87 -5.74 -2.22
C PRO A 24 -14.73 -5.83 -1.20
N TYR A 25 -13.63 -6.46 -1.62
CA TYR A 25 -12.37 -6.44 -0.91
C TYR A 25 -11.87 -5.00 -0.71
N THR A 26 -11.17 -4.76 0.40
CA THR A 26 -10.57 -3.46 0.70
C THR A 26 -9.05 -3.57 0.72
N LEU A 27 -8.39 -2.85 -0.18
CA LEU A 27 -6.94 -2.66 -0.15
C LEU A 27 -6.62 -1.45 0.74
N GLN A 28 -5.87 -1.68 1.82
CA GLN A 28 -5.35 -0.61 2.68
C GLN A 28 -3.86 -0.39 2.43
N THR A 29 -3.49 0.86 2.18
CA THR A 29 -2.09 1.31 2.20
C THR A 29 -1.83 2.10 3.47
N ASN A 30 -0.64 1.97 4.05
CA ASN A 30 -0.24 2.73 5.24
C ASN A 30 1.24 3.11 5.18
N VAL A 31 1.62 4.12 5.96
CA VAL A 31 3.00 4.59 6.08
C VAL A 31 3.28 4.91 7.55
N TYR A 32 4.22 4.17 8.14
CA TYR A 32 4.72 4.41 9.50
C TYR A 32 6.13 4.98 9.45
N VAL A 33 6.40 5.96 10.31
CA VAL A 33 7.66 6.69 10.35
C VAL A 33 8.07 6.90 11.80
N LEU A 34 9.33 6.66 12.13
CA LEU A 34 9.91 6.92 13.46
C LEU A 34 9.05 6.37 14.64
N GLY A 35 8.56 5.14 14.52
CA GLY A 35 7.77 4.50 15.58
C GLY A 35 6.32 4.97 15.65
N SER A 36 5.80 5.68 14.64
CA SER A 36 4.40 6.10 14.61
C SER A 36 3.39 4.95 14.51
N GLY A 37 3.86 3.71 14.41
CA GLY A 37 3.04 2.49 14.49
C GLY A 37 3.13 1.78 15.85
N ASP A 38 3.95 2.29 16.77
CA ASP A 38 4.24 1.68 18.07
C ASP A 38 3.56 2.49 19.20
N GLY A 39 3.01 1.80 20.20
CA GLY A 39 2.32 2.45 21.33
C GLY A 39 1.07 3.23 20.87
N ARG A 40 1.17 4.57 20.79
CA ARG A 40 0.09 5.40 20.23
C ARG A 40 0.18 5.39 18.70
N ILE A 41 -0.68 4.59 18.07
CA ILE A 41 -0.71 4.43 16.61
C ILE A 41 -1.17 5.72 15.94
N ILE A 42 -0.30 6.28 15.08
CA ILE A 42 -0.59 7.39 14.17
C ILE A 42 -0.66 6.82 12.77
N GLY A 43 -1.89 6.47 12.40
CA GLY A 43 -2.22 5.86 11.11
C GLY A 43 -2.20 6.85 9.96
N ARG A 44 -1.69 6.41 8.80
CA ARG A 44 -1.72 7.12 7.51
C ARG A 44 -2.45 6.29 6.47
N GLU A 45 -3.61 5.77 6.85
CA GLU A 45 -4.36 4.81 6.04
C GLU A 45 -5.03 5.49 4.85
N LEU A 46 -4.90 4.86 3.69
CA LEU A 46 -5.75 5.08 2.52
C LEU A 46 -6.37 3.73 2.15
N LYS A 47 -7.69 3.67 2.03
CA LYS A 47 -8.43 2.44 1.70
C LYS A 47 -9.10 2.56 0.33
N PHE A 48 -9.07 1.47 -0.43
CA PHE A 48 -9.66 1.39 -1.77
C PHE A 48 -10.49 0.12 -1.92
N HIS A 49 -11.60 0.21 -2.64
CA HIS A 49 -12.13 -0.96 -3.35
C HIS A 49 -11.34 -1.17 -4.65
N LEU A 50 -11.38 -2.36 -5.22
CA LEU A 50 -10.69 -2.66 -6.47
C LEU A 50 -11.69 -2.67 -7.63
N TRP A 51 -11.21 -2.33 -8.83
CA TRP A 51 -12.00 -2.35 -10.07
C TRP A 51 -12.09 -3.75 -10.70
N PHE A 52 -11.70 -4.78 -9.94
CA PHE A 52 -11.73 -6.20 -10.30
C PHE A 52 -11.90 -7.03 -9.02
N ASP A 53 -12.24 -8.32 -9.17
CA ASP A 53 -12.23 -9.28 -8.06
C ASP A 53 -10.79 -9.80 -7.84
N PRO A 54 -10.11 -9.48 -6.73
CA PRO A 54 -8.74 -9.90 -6.48
C PRO A 54 -8.60 -11.41 -6.16
N THR A 55 -9.71 -12.16 -6.14
CA THR A 55 -9.72 -13.60 -5.89
C THR A 55 -9.84 -14.43 -7.16
N ASP A 56 -10.25 -13.83 -8.28
CA ASP A 56 -10.45 -14.55 -9.53
C ASP A 56 -9.11 -14.83 -10.22
N ASP A 57 -8.21 -13.84 -10.28
CA ASP A 57 -6.89 -13.98 -10.91
C ASP A 57 -5.79 -13.24 -10.12
N PHE A 58 -4.57 -13.38 -10.63
CA PHE A 58 -3.35 -12.78 -10.15
C PHE A 58 -3.19 -11.34 -10.66
N HIS A 59 -3.05 -10.39 -9.73
CA HIS A 59 -2.86 -8.96 -10.02
C HIS A 59 -1.53 -8.43 -9.48
N HIS A 60 -0.87 -7.50 -10.18
CA HIS A 60 0.42 -6.95 -9.79
C HIS A 60 0.27 -5.76 -8.82
N TYR A 61 0.72 -5.94 -7.59
CA TYR A 61 0.89 -4.88 -6.60
C TYR A 61 2.37 -4.51 -6.51
N ALA A 62 2.67 -3.22 -6.34
CA ALA A 62 4.05 -2.78 -6.23
C ALA A 62 4.21 -1.57 -5.31
N ILE A 63 5.37 -1.48 -4.68
CA ILE A 63 5.80 -0.31 -3.90
C ILE A 63 7.08 0.22 -4.54
N PHE A 64 7.01 1.43 -5.08
CA PHE A 64 8.19 2.21 -5.42
C PHE A 64 8.58 3.07 -4.22
N TRP A 65 9.83 2.96 -3.79
CA TRP A 65 10.37 3.73 -2.67
C TRP A 65 11.71 4.36 -3.03
N SER A 66 11.73 5.68 -2.97
CA SER A 66 12.94 6.49 -3.11
C SER A 66 13.06 7.48 -1.93
N PRO A 67 14.23 8.13 -1.72
CA PRO A 67 14.39 9.21 -0.76
C PRO A 67 13.44 10.39 -0.93
N ASN A 68 12.75 10.51 -2.06
CA ASN A 68 11.90 11.65 -2.39
C ASN A 68 10.41 11.29 -2.37
N GLU A 69 10.04 10.03 -2.60
CA GLU A 69 8.64 9.61 -2.65
C GLU A 69 8.44 8.10 -2.50
N LEU A 70 7.23 7.76 -2.06
CA LEU A 70 6.65 6.43 -1.97
C LEU A 70 5.44 6.36 -2.89
N ILE A 71 5.33 5.30 -3.69
CA ILE A 71 4.19 5.13 -4.60
C ILE A 71 3.73 3.68 -4.59
N PHE A 72 2.41 3.53 -4.45
CA PHE A 72 1.73 2.24 -4.44
C PHE A 72 1.04 2.04 -5.79
N PHE A 73 1.19 0.85 -6.36
CA PHE A 73 0.61 0.48 -7.64
C PHE A 73 -0.27 -0.76 -7.52
N VAL A 74 -1.29 -0.82 -8.39
CA VAL A 74 -2.11 -1.99 -8.69
C VAL A 74 -2.20 -2.10 -10.21
N ASP A 75 -1.73 -3.20 -10.80
CA ASP A 75 -1.61 -3.43 -12.24
C ASP A 75 -0.97 -2.26 -13.00
N ASP A 76 0.17 -1.79 -12.49
CA ASP A 76 0.91 -0.60 -12.97
C ASP A 76 0.13 0.73 -12.90
N VAL A 77 -1.10 0.74 -12.37
CA VAL A 77 -1.85 1.96 -12.02
C VAL A 77 -1.40 2.48 -10.66
N PRO A 78 -0.80 3.67 -10.57
CA PRO A 78 -0.52 4.29 -9.26
C PRO A 78 -1.83 4.59 -8.54
N ILE A 79 -1.99 4.14 -7.30
CA ILE A 79 -3.19 4.41 -6.48
C ILE A 79 -2.93 5.46 -5.39
N ARG A 80 -1.67 5.58 -4.95
CA ARG A 80 -1.25 6.51 -3.91
C ARG A 80 0.17 6.97 -4.17
N ARG A 81 0.37 8.28 -4.10
CA ARG A 81 1.69 8.92 -4.02
C ARG A 81 1.84 9.56 -2.65
N TYR A 82 2.96 9.29 -1.99
CA TYR A 82 3.33 9.86 -0.71
C TYR A 82 4.69 10.55 -0.86
N PRO A 83 4.71 11.84 -1.22
CA PRO A 83 5.95 12.59 -1.39
C PRO A 83 6.60 12.87 -0.04
N ARG A 84 7.93 12.94 -0.01
CA ARG A 84 8.65 13.40 1.17
C ARG A 84 8.40 14.90 1.38
N LYS A 85 7.62 15.22 2.41
CA LYS A 85 7.40 16.60 2.87
C LYS A 85 8.38 17.03 3.96
N SER A 86 8.76 16.11 4.86
CA SER A 86 9.80 16.34 5.87
C SER A 86 10.58 15.06 6.17
N PRO A 87 11.76 15.15 6.83
CA PRO A 87 12.47 13.97 7.33
C PRO A 87 11.73 13.21 8.44
N THR A 88 10.83 13.89 9.16
CA THR A 88 10.07 13.31 10.29
C THR A 88 8.78 12.62 9.86
N THR A 89 8.30 12.88 8.64
CA THR A 89 7.10 12.25 8.08
C THR A 89 7.40 11.28 6.95
N PHE A 90 8.66 10.98 6.64
CA PHE A 90 9.02 10.08 5.54
C PHE A 90 10.01 8.98 5.97
N PRO A 91 9.84 7.71 5.55
CA PRO A 91 10.75 6.64 5.91
C PRO A 91 12.06 6.74 5.11
N LEU A 92 13.16 6.99 5.82
CA LEU A 92 14.51 7.16 5.26
C LEU A 92 15.48 6.01 5.62
N ARG A 93 15.07 5.09 6.49
CA ARG A 93 15.90 3.98 6.95
C ARG A 93 15.74 2.75 6.04
N PRO A 94 16.77 1.91 5.90
CA PRO A 94 16.66 0.62 5.22
C PRO A 94 15.46 -0.21 5.70
N MET A 95 14.81 -0.90 4.76
CA MET A 95 13.65 -1.75 5.05
C MET A 95 13.82 -3.16 4.48
N TRP A 96 13.20 -4.11 5.17
CA TRP A 96 12.97 -5.47 4.69
C TRP A 96 11.59 -5.57 4.04
N VAL A 97 11.41 -6.58 3.19
CA VAL A 97 10.12 -6.88 2.55
C VAL A 97 9.53 -8.10 3.25
N TYR A 98 8.26 -8.03 3.60
CA TYR A 98 7.53 -9.11 4.25
C TYR A 98 6.22 -9.37 3.51
N GLY A 99 5.75 -10.61 3.58
CA GLY A 99 4.40 -11.03 3.18
C GLY A 99 3.90 -12.04 4.19
N SER A 100 2.66 -11.91 4.62
CA SER A 100 2.05 -12.79 5.62
C SER A 100 0.54 -12.89 5.42
N ILE A 101 -0.01 -13.99 5.92
CA ILE A 101 -1.44 -14.17 6.17
C ILE A 101 -1.60 -14.40 7.68
N TRP A 102 -2.49 -13.65 8.32
CA TRP A 102 -2.68 -13.68 9.77
C TRP A 102 -4.07 -13.19 10.15
N ASP A 103 -4.50 -13.52 11.38
CA ASP A 103 -5.81 -13.16 11.90
C ASP A 103 -5.82 -11.73 12.49
N ALA A 104 -6.48 -10.83 11.78
CA ALA A 104 -6.68 -9.43 12.17
C ALA A 104 -8.13 -9.13 12.62
N SER A 105 -8.85 -10.14 13.15
CA SER A 105 -10.23 -10.04 13.64
C SER A 105 -10.57 -8.80 14.48
N PRO A 106 -9.67 -8.25 15.33
CA PRO A 106 -10.00 -7.07 16.12
C PRO A 106 -10.30 -5.81 15.31
N TRP A 107 -9.89 -5.72 14.03
CA TRP A 107 -10.03 -4.47 13.26
C TRP A 107 -10.27 -4.61 11.76
N ALA A 108 -9.95 -5.76 11.15
CA ALA A 108 -9.85 -5.85 9.69
C ALA A 108 -11.17 -5.78 8.92
N THR A 109 -12.24 -6.46 9.37
CA THR A 109 -13.54 -6.43 8.68
C THR A 109 -14.52 -5.54 9.44
N GLU A 110 -14.91 -4.43 8.83
CA GLU A 110 -15.90 -3.48 9.38
C GLU A 110 -15.52 -3.04 10.80
N ASN A 111 -14.26 -2.62 10.98
CA ASN A 111 -13.69 -2.23 12.26
C ASN A 111 -13.82 -3.31 13.36
N GLY A 112 -13.70 -4.58 12.97
CA GLY A 112 -13.75 -5.74 13.88
C GLY A 112 -15.14 -6.28 14.16
N LYS A 113 -16.18 -5.76 13.48
CA LYS A 113 -17.56 -6.27 13.59
C LYS A 113 -17.66 -7.74 13.17
N TYR A 114 -16.89 -8.15 12.17
CA TYR A 114 -16.86 -9.53 11.69
C TYR A 114 -15.48 -10.13 11.93
N LYS A 115 -15.46 -11.27 12.63
CA LYS A 115 -14.24 -11.99 12.99
C LYS A 115 -13.96 -13.14 12.01
N ALA A 116 -12.72 -13.62 12.01
CA ALA A 116 -12.34 -14.81 11.27
C ALA A 116 -13.15 -16.02 11.74
N ASP A 117 -13.71 -16.76 10.80
CA ASP A 117 -14.46 -17.98 11.06
C ASP A 117 -13.65 -19.18 10.55
N TYR A 118 -12.98 -19.85 11.49
CA TYR A 118 -12.07 -20.95 11.20
C TYR A 118 -12.75 -22.21 10.68
N ARG A 119 -14.09 -22.27 10.64
CA ARG A 119 -14.80 -23.34 9.92
C ARG A 119 -14.53 -23.32 8.41
N TYR A 120 -14.12 -22.17 7.87
CA TYR A 120 -13.76 -22.01 6.46
C TYR A 120 -12.26 -22.17 6.18
N GLN A 121 -11.49 -22.69 7.13
CA GLN A 121 -10.07 -22.94 6.93
C GLN A 121 -9.83 -24.05 5.87
N PRO A 122 -8.70 -24.03 5.14
CA PRO A 122 -7.59 -23.08 5.25
C PRO A 122 -7.82 -21.75 4.51
N PHE A 123 -7.32 -20.66 5.08
CA PHE A 123 -7.19 -19.37 4.38
C PHE A 123 -5.89 -19.36 3.58
N VAL A 124 -5.94 -19.13 2.28
CA VAL A 124 -4.79 -19.30 1.38
C VAL A 124 -4.49 -18.01 0.63
N ALA A 125 -3.29 -17.44 0.81
CA ALA A 125 -2.78 -16.38 -0.05
C ALA A 125 -1.74 -16.97 -1.01
N ARG A 126 -1.86 -16.66 -2.31
CA ARG A 126 -0.90 -17.11 -3.34
C ARG A 126 -0.09 -15.92 -3.82
N TYR A 127 1.23 -16.11 -3.87
CA TYR A 127 2.19 -15.13 -4.34
C TYR A 127 3.03 -15.71 -5.48
N THR A 128 3.27 -14.93 -6.52
CA THR A 128 4.11 -15.32 -7.66
C THR A 128 4.81 -14.11 -8.27
N LYS A 129 5.80 -14.35 -9.13
CA LYS A 129 6.55 -13.34 -9.90
C LYS A 129 7.11 -12.22 -9.01
N PHE A 130 7.87 -12.58 -7.99
CA PHE A 130 8.54 -11.61 -7.12
C PHE A 130 9.61 -10.83 -7.89
N ILE A 131 9.51 -9.50 -7.94
CA ILE A 131 10.56 -8.64 -8.48
C ILE A 131 11.01 -7.65 -7.41
N ILE A 132 12.30 -7.71 -7.08
CA ILE A 132 12.97 -6.75 -6.21
C ILE A 132 14.02 -6.07 -7.07
N GLY A 133 13.78 -4.80 -7.41
CA GLY A 133 14.71 -3.99 -8.17
C GLY A 133 15.23 -2.81 -7.36
N GLY A 134 16.48 -2.43 -7.59
CA GLY A 134 17.10 -1.23 -7.02
C GLY A 134 18.25 -1.53 -6.06
N CYS A 135 18.59 -0.55 -5.25
CA CYS A 135 19.77 -0.58 -4.39
C CYS A 135 19.42 -1.10 -2.99
N SER A 136 20.15 -2.12 -2.56
CA SER A 136 20.18 -2.59 -1.19
C SER A 136 20.91 -1.58 -0.27
N ALA A 137 20.85 -1.81 1.05
CA ALA A 137 21.59 -0.98 2.03
C ALA A 137 23.11 -1.16 1.90
N TYR A 138 23.51 -2.30 1.34
CA TYR A 138 24.90 -2.71 1.15
C TYR A 138 25.36 -2.54 -0.31
N SER A 139 24.58 -1.85 -1.13
CA SER A 139 24.93 -1.63 -2.54
C SER A 139 26.06 -0.63 -2.66
N PRO A 140 26.95 -0.80 -3.67
CA PRO A 140 28.01 0.15 -3.95
C PRO A 140 27.45 1.52 -4.36
N ALA A 141 28.25 2.57 -4.20
CA ALA A 141 27.84 3.96 -4.47
C ALA A 141 27.40 4.21 -5.92
N ASN A 142 27.86 3.39 -6.87
CA ASN A 142 27.48 3.45 -8.28
C ASN A 142 26.16 2.74 -8.61
N CYS A 143 25.48 2.14 -7.62
CA CYS A 143 24.19 1.50 -7.84
C CYS A 143 23.17 2.51 -8.36
N ARG A 144 22.58 2.19 -9.52
CA ARG A 144 21.56 3.04 -10.13
C ARG A 144 20.18 2.62 -9.64
N PRO A 145 19.35 3.57 -9.18
CA PRO A 145 17.99 3.27 -8.82
C PRO A 145 17.18 2.83 -10.04
N VAL A 146 16.10 2.08 -9.80
CA VAL A 146 15.17 1.71 -10.87
C VAL A 146 14.40 2.95 -11.32
N PRO A 147 14.32 3.23 -12.63
CA PRO A 147 13.51 4.33 -13.14
C PRO A 147 12.05 4.16 -12.72
N MET A 148 11.45 5.24 -12.26
CA MET A 148 10.06 5.27 -11.81
C MET A 148 9.08 5.18 -12.98
N SER A 149 9.42 5.83 -14.09
CA SER A 149 8.66 5.86 -15.34
C SER A 149 9.56 5.44 -16.51
N PRO A 150 8.99 4.90 -17.60
CA PRO A 150 9.75 4.60 -18.82
C PRO A 150 10.45 5.83 -19.39
N SER A 151 9.88 7.02 -19.18
CA SER A 151 10.42 8.32 -19.63
C SER A 151 11.60 8.82 -18.80
N GLY A 152 11.93 8.19 -17.65
CA GLY A 152 13.05 8.60 -16.80
C GLY A 152 12.88 9.94 -16.07
N SER A 153 11.76 10.66 -16.30
CA SER A 153 11.37 11.84 -15.55
C SER A 153 11.11 11.42 -14.10
N GLY A 154 11.86 11.97 -13.14
CA GLY A 154 11.86 11.59 -11.71
C GLY A 154 10.55 11.87 -10.95
N GLY A 155 9.43 11.36 -11.47
CA GLY A 155 8.06 11.53 -10.98
C GLY A 155 7.06 10.82 -11.90
N LEU A 156 5.77 10.87 -11.54
CA LEU A 156 4.71 10.23 -12.34
C LEU A 156 4.50 11.02 -13.63
N SER A 157 4.38 10.31 -14.76
CA SER A 157 3.96 10.93 -16.01
C SER A 157 2.54 11.55 -15.88
N PRO A 158 2.17 12.51 -16.73
CA PRO A 158 0.81 13.06 -16.75
C PRO A 158 -0.28 11.99 -16.85
N GLN A 159 -0.05 10.96 -17.67
CA GLN A 159 -0.95 9.81 -17.84
C GLN A 159 -1.09 9.00 -16.55
N GLN A 160 0.03 8.73 -15.86
CA GLN A 160 0.04 8.06 -14.57
C GLN A 160 -0.66 8.89 -13.49
N MET A 161 -0.49 10.21 -13.48
CA MET A 161 -1.21 11.10 -12.56
C MET A 161 -2.72 11.08 -12.83
N ALA A 162 -3.13 11.12 -14.09
CA ALA A 162 -4.55 11.02 -14.46
C ALA A 162 -5.16 9.68 -14.04
N ALA A 163 -4.44 8.57 -14.24
CA ALA A 163 -4.85 7.23 -13.80
C ALA A 163 -4.97 7.14 -12.27
N MET A 164 -4.02 7.73 -11.53
CA MET A 164 -4.10 7.80 -10.07
C MET A 164 -5.31 8.58 -9.60
N GLN A 165 -5.58 9.73 -10.21
CA GLN A 165 -6.75 10.52 -9.86
C GLN A 165 -8.04 9.78 -10.20
N TRP A 166 -8.10 9.02 -11.30
CA TRP A 166 -9.24 8.16 -11.62
C TRP A 166 -9.44 7.09 -10.53
N ALA A 167 -8.37 6.39 -10.12
CA ALA A 167 -8.45 5.37 -9.07
C ALA A 167 -8.93 5.98 -7.75
N GLN A 168 -8.37 7.14 -7.37
CA GLN A 168 -8.75 7.82 -6.14
C GLN A 168 -10.18 8.39 -6.17
N ARG A 169 -10.64 8.93 -7.30
CA ARG A 169 -12.00 9.48 -7.41
C ARG A 169 -13.08 8.40 -7.36
N ASN A 170 -12.83 7.24 -7.95
CA ASN A 170 -13.85 6.22 -8.13
C ASN A 170 -13.81 5.11 -7.07
N TYR A 171 -12.65 4.85 -6.46
CA TYR A 171 -12.46 3.66 -5.63
C TYR A 171 -11.91 3.92 -4.24
N LYS A 172 -11.43 5.14 -3.93
CA LYS A 172 -10.98 5.48 -2.56
C LYS A 172 -12.19 5.60 -1.64
N VAL A 173 -12.17 4.85 -0.54
CA VAL A 173 -13.25 4.85 0.45
C VAL A 173 -12.85 5.40 1.82
N TYR A 174 -11.55 5.57 2.06
CA TYR A 174 -11.05 6.21 3.26
C TYR A 174 -9.75 6.95 2.98
N ASP A 175 -9.60 8.13 3.57
CA ASP A 175 -8.42 8.97 3.51
C ASP A 175 -8.19 9.61 4.89
N TYR A 176 -7.10 9.23 5.55
CA TYR A 176 -6.77 9.77 6.87
C TYR A 176 -6.61 11.31 6.89
N CYS A 177 -6.19 11.93 5.78
CA CYS A 177 -6.08 13.38 5.70
C CYS A 177 -7.44 14.08 5.63
N GLY A 178 -8.47 13.37 5.14
CA GLY A 178 -9.85 13.87 5.03
C GLY A 178 -10.74 13.45 6.19
N ASP A 179 -10.23 12.69 7.16
CA ASP A 179 -11.00 12.20 8.29
C ASP A 179 -11.06 13.26 9.41
N PRO A 180 -12.23 13.87 9.68
CA PRO A 180 -12.35 14.95 10.66
C PRO A 180 -12.14 14.48 12.10
N THR A 181 -12.17 13.17 12.36
CA THR A 181 -11.93 12.60 13.69
C THR A 181 -10.44 12.48 14.00
N ARG A 182 -9.57 12.65 13.01
CA ARG A 182 -8.11 12.53 13.17
C ARG A 182 -7.49 13.85 13.61
N ASP A 183 -6.55 13.75 14.55
CA ASP A 183 -5.69 14.87 14.92
C ASP A 183 -4.62 15.09 13.84
N LEU A 184 -4.89 16.06 12.95
CA LEU A 184 -3.97 16.43 11.86
C LEU A 184 -2.67 17.08 12.34
N SER A 185 -2.54 17.47 13.62
CA SER A 185 -1.25 17.95 14.15
C SER A 185 -0.19 16.85 14.15
N LEU A 186 -0.61 15.58 14.24
CA LEU A 186 0.25 14.40 14.22
C LEU A 186 0.59 13.94 12.79
N THR A 187 -0.08 14.50 11.78
CA THR A 187 0.10 14.19 10.36
C THR A 187 0.24 15.50 9.54
N PRO A 188 1.27 16.31 9.84
CA PRO A 188 1.43 17.63 9.23
C PRO A 188 1.61 17.57 7.71
N GLU A 189 2.01 16.41 7.15
CA GLU A 189 2.11 16.23 5.71
C GLU A 189 0.78 16.36 4.95
N CYS A 190 -0.37 16.25 5.64
CA CYS A 190 -1.69 16.45 5.02
C CYS A 190 -1.97 17.91 4.64
N ARG A 191 -1.24 18.87 5.24
CA ARG A 191 -1.43 20.31 5.03
C ARG A 191 -0.32 20.95 4.19
N LEU A 192 0.72 20.20 3.84
CA LEU A 192 1.94 20.67 3.20
C LEU A 192 2.01 20.34 1.71
#